data_AF-A0A8T2CE47-F1
#
_entry.id   AF-A0A8T2CE47-F1
#
_cell.length_a   1.000
_cell.length_b   1.000
_cell.length_c   1.000
_cell.angle_alpha   90.00
_cell.angle_beta   90.00
_cell.angle_gamma   90.00
#
_symmetry.space_group_name_H-M   'P 1'
#
loop_
_entity.id
_entity.type
_entity.pdbx_description
1 polymer ?
#
loop_
_entity_poly.entity_id
_entity_poly.type
_entity_poly.pdbx_seq_one_letter_code
_entity_poly.pdbx_strand_id
1 'polypeptide(L)'
;MAVVAFKWGEKQLMLMQNRENWESCPVNVADWDEERQILGGFYGQNGGTWCGISKRGRVAFLVDVMPFDNVSRCELIPLAFLKGALTPEEFGNSVVAERVMYNGLAFHLVVGDIKSNSMVYIAKRHAQEAHVEKNNVEPGIHILSLAGLDPAPQQFERLRQEFSAVVAGNEDIQPPHLEEFALRVMTNRDGNNPLFYDITRAIPQRRTVEARIGISSTTALVVKPNGDGLFYKRALANSEWIDKRETFHIDD
;
A
#
# COMPACT_ATOMS: atom_id res chain seq x y z
N MET A 1 1.02 10.08 -2.66
CA MET A 1 1.88 9.18 -3.47
C MET A 1 2.46 8.09 -2.58
N ALA A 2 2.78 6.91 -3.11
CA ALA A 2 3.35 5.82 -2.31
C ALA A 2 4.34 4.95 -3.09
N VAL A 3 5.18 4.21 -2.36
CA VAL A 3 5.98 3.08 -2.85
C VAL A 3 5.77 1.90 -1.92
N VAL A 4 5.73 0.70 -2.47
CA VAL A 4 5.53 -0.54 -1.74
C VAL A 4 6.59 -1.55 -2.15
N ALA A 5 7.21 -2.22 -1.19
CA ALA A 5 7.97 -3.44 -1.40
C ALA A 5 7.24 -4.58 -0.70
N PHE A 6 7.06 -5.71 -1.38
CA PHE A 6 6.35 -6.84 -0.79
C PHE A 6 6.86 -8.20 -1.28
N LYS A 7 6.84 -9.19 -0.38
CA LYS A 7 7.04 -10.62 -0.67
C LYS A 7 5.69 -11.30 -0.54
N TRP A 8 5.26 -11.99 -1.57
CA TRP A 8 3.98 -12.68 -1.64
C TRP A 8 4.15 -14.13 -2.11
N GLY A 9 3.21 -14.98 -1.74
CA GLY A 9 3.05 -16.37 -2.20
C GLY A 9 2.77 -17.30 -1.03
N GLU A 10 2.37 -18.54 -1.28
CA GLU A 10 2.24 -19.59 -0.25
C GLU A 10 1.40 -19.17 0.98
N LYS A 11 0.34 -18.38 0.79
CA LYS A 11 -0.51 -17.83 1.86
C LYS A 11 0.24 -16.97 2.88
N GLN A 12 1.35 -16.38 2.49
CA GLN A 12 2.11 -15.43 3.29
C GLN A 12 2.29 -14.11 2.56
N LEU A 13 2.40 -13.04 3.34
CA LEU A 13 2.67 -11.70 2.85
C LEU A 13 3.61 -11.00 3.81
N MET A 14 4.67 -10.39 3.28
CA MET A 14 5.40 -9.33 3.96
C MET A 14 5.32 -8.10 3.08
N LEU A 15 4.90 -6.98 3.64
CA LEU A 15 4.70 -5.74 2.90
C LEU A 15 5.23 -4.57 3.73
N MET A 16 5.88 -3.64 3.05
CA MET A 16 6.27 -2.34 3.58
C MET A 16 5.86 -1.26 2.60
N GLN A 17 5.20 -0.22 3.09
CA GLN A 17 4.73 0.91 2.30
C GLN A 17 5.12 2.24 2.92
N ASN A 18 5.63 3.15 2.10
CA ASN A 18 5.75 4.56 2.44
C ASN A 18 4.73 5.37 1.66
N ARG A 19 4.17 6.38 2.32
CA ARG A 19 3.25 7.33 1.70
C ARG A 19 3.68 8.76 2.00
N GLU A 20 3.63 9.59 0.97
CA GLU A 20 3.63 11.05 1.09
C GLU A 20 2.22 11.62 1.04
N ASN A 21 2.01 12.70 1.79
CA ASN A 21 0.81 13.53 1.70
C ASN A 21 1.10 15.03 1.55
N TRP A 22 0.01 15.72 1.25
CA TRP A 22 -0.13 17.18 1.25
C TRP A 22 -0.74 17.64 2.56
N GLU A 23 -0.51 18.91 2.91
CA GLU A 23 -1.04 19.56 4.12
C GLU A 23 -2.56 19.41 4.27
N SER A 24 -3.28 19.37 3.15
CA SER A 24 -4.73 19.17 3.06
C SER A 24 -5.22 17.76 3.36
N CYS A 25 -4.33 16.76 3.43
CA CYS A 25 -4.66 15.35 3.62
C CYS A 25 -4.05 14.78 4.92
N PRO A 26 -4.62 15.06 6.11
CA PRO A 26 -4.16 14.39 7.33
C PRO A 26 -4.50 12.89 7.29
N VAL A 27 -3.55 12.02 7.65
CA VAL A 27 -3.77 10.57 7.73
C VAL A 27 -4.05 10.19 9.18
N ASN A 28 -5.12 9.43 9.42
CA ASN A 28 -5.31 8.87 10.75
C ASN A 28 -4.27 7.78 11.01
N VAL A 29 -3.84 7.69 12.27
CA VAL A 29 -3.06 6.55 12.77
C VAL A 29 -3.86 5.27 12.45
N ALA A 30 -3.17 4.18 12.14
CA ALA A 30 -3.87 2.95 11.80
C ALA A 30 -4.80 2.52 12.94
N ASP A 31 -5.93 1.96 12.58
CA ASP A 31 -6.76 1.24 13.53
C ASP A 31 -7.58 0.20 12.78
N TRP A 32 -8.29 -0.59 13.55
CA TRP A 32 -9.47 -1.27 13.07
C TRP A 32 -10.54 -0.24 12.69
N ASP A 33 -11.26 -0.51 11.60
CA ASP A 33 -12.48 0.25 11.28
C ASP A 33 -13.55 0.09 12.37
N GLU A 34 -14.63 0.87 12.27
CA GLU A 34 -15.68 0.93 13.29
C GLU A 34 -16.30 -0.46 13.58
N GLU A 35 -16.44 -1.30 12.56
CA GLU A 35 -16.95 -2.68 12.65
C GLU A 35 -15.90 -3.70 13.10
N ARG A 36 -14.66 -3.26 13.30
CA ARG A 36 -13.49 -4.07 13.66
C ARG A 36 -13.23 -5.24 12.72
N GLN A 37 -13.43 -5.01 11.42
CA GLN A 37 -13.25 -5.99 10.35
C GLN A 37 -12.01 -5.72 9.50
N ILE A 38 -11.59 -4.47 9.39
CA ILE A 38 -10.48 -4.05 8.52
C ILE A 38 -9.47 -3.28 9.34
N LEU A 39 -8.22 -3.75 9.33
CA LEU A 39 -7.07 -3.08 9.90
C LEU A 39 -6.34 -2.29 8.81
N GLY A 40 -6.16 -0.99 8.99
CA GLY A 40 -5.48 -0.18 7.99
C GLY A 40 -5.39 1.30 8.33
N GLY A 41 -4.89 2.07 7.37
CA GLY A 41 -4.85 3.53 7.45
C GLY A 41 -6.03 4.19 6.77
N PHE A 42 -6.96 4.73 7.55
CA PHE A 42 -8.17 5.38 7.02
C PHE A 42 -8.03 6.90 6.93
N TYR A 43 -8.79 7.48 6.00
CA TYR A 43 -8.93 8.93 5.87
C TYR A 43 -10.26 9.38 6.50
N GLY A 44 -10.23 10.05 7.65
CA GLY A 44 -11.46 10.42 8.38
C GLY A 44 -12.26 9.22 8.90
N GLN A 45 -13.48 9.46 9.41
CA GLN A 45 -14.34 8.43 10.04
C GLN A 45 -14.86 7.37 9.04
N ASN A 46 -15.10 7.74 7.78
CA ASN A 46 -15.71 6.86 6.76
C ASN A 46 -14.96 6.81 5.42
N GLY A 47 -13.73 7.35 5.35
CA GLY A 47 -13.00 7.41 4.09
C GLY A 47 -12.29 6.10 3.75
N GLY A 48 -11.69 6.08 2.56
CA GLY A 48 -11.01 4.89 2.08
C GLY A 48 -9.61 4.69 2.68
N THR A 49 -8.90 3.71 2.13
CA THR A 49 -7.60 3.26 2.64
C THR A 49 -6.56 3.19 1.54
N TRP A 50 -5.29 3.39 1.88
CA TRP A 50 -4.18 3.15 0.95
C TRP A 50 -3.53 1.78 1.16
N CYS A 51 -3.75 1.16 2.32
CA CYS A 51 -3.23 -0.14 2.66
C CYS A 51 -4.04 -0.69 3.83
N GLY A 52 -4.57 -1.90 3.66
CA GLY A 52 -5.29 -2.58 4.73
C GLY A 52 -5.47 -4.06 4.49
N ILE A 53 -5.86 -4.75 5.55
CA ILE A 53 -6.19 -6.15 5.58
C ILE A 53 -7.48 -6.37 6.37
N SER A 54 -8.35 -7.23 5.87
CA SER A 54 -9.56 -7.66 6.58
C SER A 54 -9.28 -8.92 7.40
N LYS A 55 -10.08 -9.17 8.45
CA LYS A 55 -10.04 -10.42 9.21
C LYS A 55 -10.27 -11.66 8.35
N ARG A 56 -10.93 -11.52 7.20
CA ARG A 56 -11.13 -12.60 6.22
C ARG A 56 -9.86 -12.93 5.40
N GLY A 57 -8.75 -12.23 5.62
CA GLY A 57 -7.49 -12.43 4.89
C GLY A 57 -7.42 -11.69 3.56
N ARG A 58 -8.35 -10.78 3.27
CA ARG A 58 -8.33 -9.95 2.06
C ARG A 58 -7.45 -8.74 2.29
N VAL A 59 -6.50 -8.50 1.41
CA VAL A 59 -5.51 -7.42 1.50
C VAL A 59 -5.60 -6.51 0.27
N ALA A 60 -5.41 -5.21 0.46
CA ALA A 60 -5.34 -4.27 -0.65
C ALA A 60 -4.38 -3.13 -0.34
N PHE A 61 -3.60 -2.71 -1.33
CA PHE A 61 -2.69 -1.57 -1.23
C PHE A 61 -2.59 -0.80 -2.54
N LEU A 62 -2.55 0.52 -2.41
CA LEU A 62 -2.78 1.49 -3.47
C LEU A 62 -1.61 2.47 -3.57
N VAL A 63 -1.15 2.68 -4.80
CA VAL A 63 -0.28 3.80 -5.20
C VAL A 63 -1.07 4.72 -6.12
N ASP A 64 -1.44 5.89 -5.59
CA ASP A 64 -2.18 6.94 -6.33
C ASP A 64 -1.21 7.76 -7.21
N VAL A 65 -1.51 7.80 -8.51
CA VAL A 65 -0.72 8.49 -9.55
C VAL A 65 -1.09 9.98 -9.65
N MET A 66 -2.31 10.37 -9.28
CA MET A 66 -2.82 11.75 -9.38
C MET A 66 -3.53 12.19 -8.09
N PRO A 67 -2.83 12.28 -6.96
CA PRO A 67 -3.44 12.65 -5.67
C PRO A 67 -3.77 14.15 -5.52
N PHE A 68 -3.53 14.95 -6.56
CA PHE A 68 -3.50 16.43 -6.48
C PHE A 68 -4.83 17.10 -6.75
N ASP A 69 -5.77 16.39 -7.36
CA ASP A 69 -7.12 16.90 -7.49
C ASP A 69 -7.88 16.36 -6.28
N ASN A 70 -8.48 17.23 -5.45
CA ASN A 70 -9.38 16.89 -4.32
C ASN A 70 -10.59 15.99 -4.69
N VAL A 71 -10.55 15.41 -5.90
CA VAL A 71 -11.48 14.51 -6.57
C VAL A 71 -10.96 13.06 -6.54
N SER A 72 -9.66 12.80 -6.35
CA SER A 72 -9.13 11.43 -6.34
C SER A 72 -9.68 10.69 -5.11
N ARG A 73 -10.68 9.85 -5.35
CA ARG A 73 -11.30 8.92 -4.38
C ARG A 73 -10.77 7.50 -4.56
N CYS A 74 -9.55 7.38 -5.08
CA CYS A 74 -8.93 6.09 -5.39
C CYS A 74 -8.83 5.19 -4.15
N GLU A 75 -8.73 5.78 -2.96
CA GLU A 75 -8.70 5.09 -1.67
C GLU A 75 -10.01 4.34 -1.34
N LEU A 76 -11.13 4.67 -2.00
CA LEU A 76 -12.37 3.91 -1.86
C LEU A 76 -12.33 2.56 -2.58
N ILE A 77 -11.54 2.42 -3.64
CA ILE A 77 -11.43 1.19 -4.44
C ILE A 77 -10.88 0.03 -3.59
N PRO A 78 -9.73 0.15 -2.89
CA PRO A 78 -9.25 -0.90 -2.00
C PRO A 78 -10.22 -1.16 -0.84
N LEU A 79 -10.90 -0.13 -0.32
CA LEU A 79 -11.91 -0.33 0.73
C LEU A 79 -13.09 -1.17 0.24
N ALA A 80 -13.58 -0.91 -0.98
CA ALA A 80 -14.64 -1.68 -1.63
C ALA A 80 -14.22 -3.14 -1.81
N PHE A 81 -12.97 -3.39 -2.22
CA PHE A 81 -12.42 -4.75 -2.22
C PHE A 81 -12.48 -5.32 -0.82
N LEU A 82 -11.83 -4.73 0.19
CA LEU A 82 -11.73 -5.28 1.55
C LEU A 82 -13.09 -5.62 2.19
N LYS A 83 -14.11 -4.78 1.95
CA LYS A 83 -15.49 -4.99 2.45
C LYS A 83 -16.28 -6.03 1.65
N GLY A 84 -16.04 -6.17 0.35
CA GLY A 84 -16.85 -7.00 -0.54
C GLY A 84 -16.76 -8.52 -0.31
N ALA A 85 -17.09 -9.30 -1.33
CA ALA A 85 -16.94 -10.76 -1.31
C ALA A 85 -16.32 -11.34 -2.60
N LEU A 86 -16.10 -10.50 -3.62
CA LEU A 86 -15.51 -10.92 -4.88
C LEU A 86 -14.07 -11.44 -4.67
N THR A 87 -13.71 -12.50 -5.37
CA THR A 87 -12.31 -12.93 -5.47
C THR A 87 -11.44 -11.82 -6.07
N PRO A 88 -10.11 -11.82 -5.88
CA PRO A 88 -9.21 -10.85 -6.53
C PRO A 88 -9.43 -10.74 -8.04
N GLU A 89 -9.64 -11.88 -8.69
CA GLU A 89 -9.86 -11.97 -10.14
C GLU A 89 -11.21 -11.37 -10.57
N GLU A 90 -12.30 -11.70 -9.87
CA GLU A 90 -13.63 -11.13 -10.13
C GLU A 90 -13.68 -9.63 -9.88
N PHE A 91 -13.04 -9.17 -8.80
CA PHE A 91 -12.94 -7.74 -8.51
C PHE A 91 -12.13 -7.01 -9.59
N GLY A 92 -11.01 -7.58 -10.04
CA GLY A 92 -10.28 -7.03 -11.18
C GLY A 92 -11.13 -6.94 -12.44
N ASN A 93 -11.92 -7.98 -12.73
CA ASN A 93 -12.83 -7.99 -13.88
C ASN A 93 -13.93 -6.93 -13.75
N SER A 94 -14.49 -6.70 -12.56
CA SER A 94 -15.49 -5.66 -12.36
C SER A 94 -14.90 -4.27 -12.56
N VAL A 95 -13.68 -4.01 -12.09
CA VAL A 95 -12.99 -2.73 -12.32
C VAL A 95 -12.72 -2.49 -13.81
N VAL A 96 -12.33 -3.54 -14.56
CA VAL A 96 -12.12 -3.48 -16.02
C VAL A 96 -13.43 -3.23 -16.79
N ALA A 97 -14.56 -3.75 -16.29
CA ALA A 97 -15.87 -3.60 -16.90
C ALA A 97 -16.48 -2.21 -16.64
N GLU A 98 -16.33 -1.68 -15.42
CA GLU A 98 -16.93 -0.41 -14.97
C GLU A 98 -16.10 0.83 -15.33
N ARG A 99 -15.58 0.90 -16.56
CA ARG A 99 -14.62 1.94 -17.00
C ARG A 99 -15.08 3.37 -16.73
N VAL A 100 -16.39 3.62 -16.86
CA VAL A 100 -17.00 4.94 -16.66
C VAL A 100 -16.91 5.39 -15.19
N MET A 101 -17.03 4.46 -14.23
CA MET A 101 -16.96 4.77 -12.79
C MET A 101 -15.60 5.33 -12.40
N TYR A 102 -14.54 4.85 -13.06
CA TYR A 102 -13.15 5.22 -12.76
C TYR A 102 -12.59 6.28 -13.72
N ASN A 103 -13.44 6.94 -14.52
CA ASN A 103 -13.03 8.05 -15.37
C ASN A 103 -12.41 9.18 -14.54
N GLY A 104 -11.31 9.75 -15.03
CA GLY A 104 -10.58 10.80 -14.32
C GLY A 104 -9.61 10.29 -13.23
N LEU A 105 -9.63 8.99 -12.91
CA LEU A 105 -8.70 8.41 -11.93
C LEU A 105 -7.46 7.81 -12.60
N ALA A 106 -6.33 7.83 -11.88
CA ALA A 106 -5.12 7.11 -12.28
C ALA A 106 -4.50 6.46 -11.05
N PHE A 107 -4.29 5.14 -11.09
CA PHE A 107 -3.86 4.37 -9.94
C PHE A 107 -3.14 3.08 -10.32
N HIS A 108 -2.35 2.61 -9.37
CA HIS A 108 -1.83 1.25 -9.31
C HIS A 108 -2.34 0.59 -8.03
N LEU A 109 -3.10 -0.48 -8.17
CA LEU A 109 -3.75 -1.18 -7.08
C LEU A 109 -3.34 -2.65 -7.11
N VAL A 110 -3.01 -3.21 -5.94
CA VAL A 110 -2.93 -4.65 -5.75
C VAL A 110 -4.01 -5.07 -4.76
N VAL A 111 -4.74 -6.12 -5.12
CA VAL A 111 -5.73 -6.78 -4.28
C VAL A 111 -5.37 -8.25 -4.16
N GLY A 112 -5.53 -8.83 -2.99
CA GLY A 112 -5.20 -10.22 -2.74
C GLY A 112 -6.10 -10.86 -1.69
N ASP A 113 -6.17 -12.17 -1.75
CA ASP A 113 -6.80 -13.00 -0.74
C ASP A 113 -5.77 -14.06 -0.31
N ILE A 114 -5.31 -13.91 0.93
CA ILE A 114 -4.27 -14.76 1.52
C ILE A 114 -4.74 -16.21 1.59
N LYS A 115 -6.03 -16.45 1.91
CA LYS A 115 -6.54 -17.81 2.11
C LYS A 115 -6.56 -18.61 0.81
N SER A 116 -7.03 -18.00 -0.26
CA SER A 116 -7.09 -18.61 -1.59
C SER A 116 -5.76 -18.55 -2.35
N ASN A 117 -4.75 -17.91 -1.78
CA ASN A 117 -3.43 -17.72 -2.40
C ASN A 117 -3.54 -17.04 -3.78
N SER A 118 -4.42 -16.04 -3.91
CA SER A 118 -4.65 -15.28 -5.15
C SER A 118 -4.32 -13.79 -4.95
N MET A 119 -3.62 -13.20 -5.92
CA MET A 119 -3.30 -11.77 -5.91
C MET A 119 -3.31 -11.21 -7.33
N VAL A 120 -3.94 -10.06 -7.49
CA VAL A 120 -4.17 -9.39 -8.77
C VAL A 120 -3.73 -7.94 -8.68
N TYR A 121 -2.99 -7.52 -9.70
CA TYR A 121 -2.61 -6.14 -9.96
C TYR A 121 -3.58 -5.52 -10.96
N ILE A 122 -4.06 -4.33 -10.64
CA ILE A 122 -5.00 -3.55 -11.43
C ILE A 122 -4.39 -2.16 -11.64
N ALA A 123 -4.34 -1.69 -12.87
CA ALA A 123 -3.78 -0.39 -13.18
C ALA A 123 -4.61 0.42 -14.16
N LYS A 124 -4.80 1.69 -13.80
CA LYS A 124 -5.28 2.71 -14.71
C LYS A 124 -4.19 3.78 -14.79
N ARG A 125 -3.35 3.74 -15.82
CA ARG A 125 -2.14 4.58 -15.91
C ARG A 125 -2.44 6.04 -16.18
N HIS A 126 -3.48 6.31 -16.95
CA HIS A 126 -3.84 7.66 -17.39
C HIS A 126 -5.30 7.98 -17.07
N ALA A 127 -5.55 9.15 -16.47
CA ALA A 127 -6.88 9.60 -16.08
C ALA A 127 -7.86 9.69 -17.25
N GLN A 128 -7.36 10.09 -18.43
CA GLN A 128 -8.12 10.33 -19.64
C GLN A 128 -8.36 9.06 -20.47
N GLU A 129 -7.66 7.97 -20.17
CA GLU A 129 -7.83 6.71 -20.88
C GLU A 129 -8.85 5.82 -20.18
N ALA A 130 -9.70 5.16 -20.97
CA ALA A 130 -10.66 4.18 -20.47
C ALA A 130 -10.01 2.81 -20.20
N HIS A 131 -8.77 2.59 -20.65
CA HIS A 131 -8.08 1.32 -20.50
C HIS A 131 -7.71 1.07 -19.04
N VAL A 132 -8.01 -0.13 -18.57
CA VAL A 132 -7.60 -0.66 -17.28
C VAL A 132 -6.87 -1.98 -17.55
N GLU A 133 -5.64 -2.07 -17.06
CA GLU A 133 -4.83 -3.28 -17.09
C GLU A 133 -5.15 -4.13 -15.87
N LYS A 134 -5.15 -5.45 -16.05
CA LYS A 134 -5.29 -6.42 -14.97
C LYS A 134 -4.35 -7.59 -15.22
N ASN A 135 -3.53 -7.94 -14.23
CA ASN A 135 -2.61 -9.08 -14.31
C ASN A 135 -2.54 -9.80 -12.97
N ASN A 136 -2.30 -11.11 -13.00
CA ASN A 136 -1.97 -11.85 -11.77
C ASN A 136 -0.60 -11.40 -11.24
N VAL A 137 -0.44 -11.44 -9.92
CA VAL A 137 0.85 -11.23 -9.26
C VAL A 137 1.41 -12.59 -8.88
N GLU A 138 2.48 -12.98 -9.55
CA GLU A 138 3.17 -14.25 -9.28
C GLU A 138 3.79 -14.25 -7.87
N PRO A 139 3.98 -15.42 -7.24
CA PRO A 139 4.74 -15.52 -6.01
C PRO A 139 6.17 -14.98 -6.16
N GLY A 140 6.58 -14.05 -5.30
CA GLY A 140 7.89 -13.41 -5.42
C GLY A 140 8.04 -12.12 -4.62
N ILE A 141 9.18 -11.47 -4.82
CA ILE A 141 9.48 -10.13 -4.30
C ILE A 141 9.16 -9.11 -5.38
N HIS A 142 8.30 -8.17 -5.04
CA HIS A 142 7.77 -7.17 -5.96
C HIS A 142 7.94 -5.76 -5.41
N ILE A 143 7.98 -4.80 -6.34
CA ILE A 143 7.92 -3.38 -6.02
C ILE A 143 6.74 -2.76 -6.76
N LEU A 144 5.89 -2.02 -6.03
CA LEU A 144 4.83 -1.21 -6.61
C LEU A 144 5.16 0.28 -6.42
N SER A 145 5.08 1.04 -7.51
CA SER A 145 5.37 2.48 -7.48
C SER A 145 4.47 3.24 -8.46
N LEU A 146 4.73 4.53 -8.61
CA LEU A 146 4.07 5.40 -9.60
C LEU A 146 4.38 5.01 -11.05
N ALA A 147 5.41 4.20 -11.28
CA ALA A 147 5.72 3.61 -12.59
C ALA A 147 4.99 2.26 -12.82
N GLY A 148 4.27 1.75 -11.82
CA GLY A 148 3.56 0.47 -11.85
C GLY A 148 4.23 -0.62 -11.03
N LEU A 149 3.78 -1.86 -11.27
CA LEU A 149 4.33 -3.08 -10.68
C LEU A 149 5.63 -3.48 -11.38
N ASP A 150 6.64 -3.81 -10.58
CA ASP A 150 8.01 -4.16 -10.99
C ASP A 150 8.60 -3.23 -12.05
N PRO A 151 8.74 -1.93 -11.72
CA PRO A 151 9.35 -0.95 -12.60
C PRO A 151 10.85 -1.25 -12.85
N ALA A 152 11.41 -0.60 -13.86
CA ALA A 152 12.82 -0.78 -14.24
C ALA A 152 13.78 -0.60 -13.04
N PRO A 153 14.77 -1.49 -12.86
CA PRO A 153 15.45 -1.67 -11.58
C PRO A 153 16.34 -0.50 -11.16
N GLN A 154 16.85 0.30 -12.09
CA GLN A 154 17.88 1.31 -11.80
C GLN A 154 17.53 2.26 -10.64
N GLN A 155 16.24 2.62 -10.48
CA GLN A 155 15.77 3.52 -9.43
C GLN A 155 15.33 2.78 -8.14
N PHE A 156 15.07 1.48 -8.23
CA PHE A 156 14.46 0.68 -7.17
C PHE A 156 15.38 -0.41 -6.62
N GLU A 157 16.59 -0.55 -7.18
CA GLU A 157 17.54 -1.62 -6.84
C GLU A 157 17.88 -1.63 -5.35
N ARG A 158 18.14 -0.46 -4.76
CA ARG A 158 18.42 -0.35 -3.33
C ARG A 158 17.23 -0.80 -2.48
N LEU A 159 16.00 -0.42 -2.84
CA LEU A 159 14.78 -0.86 -2.16
C LEU A 159 14.66 -2.39 -2.22
N ARG A 160 14.86 -2.94 -3.42
CA ARG A 160 14.79 -4.38 -3.66
C ARG A 160 15.83 -5.13 -2.82
N GLN A 161 17.06 -4.64 -2.76
CA GLN A 161 18.15 -5.26 -2.01
C GLN A 161 17.91 -5.24 -0.51
N GLU A 162 17.56 -4.09 0.07
CA GLU A 162 17.30 -3.98 1.51
C GLU A 162 16.08 -4.82 1.91
N PHE A 163 15.00 -4.78 1.12
CA PHE A 163 13.82 -5.59 1.39
C PHE A 163 14.12 -7.10 1.26
N SER A 164 14.85 -7.51 0.22
CA SER A 164 15.25 -8.92 0.04
C SER A 164 16.14 -9.41 1.19
N ALA A 165 17.02 -8.57 1.72
CA ALA A 165 17.85 -8.91 2.88
C ALA A 165 17.01 -9.14 4.14
N VAL A 166 15.94 -8.35 4.35
CA VAL A 166 14.99 -8.59 5.44
C VAL A 166 14.25 -9.91 5.24
N VAL A 167 13.74 -10.17 4.04
CA VAL A 167 12.98 -11.39 3.73
C VAL A 167 13.84 -12.65 3.93
N ALA A 168 15.08 -12.65 3.46
CA ALA A 168 15.96 -13.84 3.52
C ALA A 168 16.42 -14.19 4.94
N GLY A 169 16.44 -13.22 5.86
CA GLY A 169 16.98 -13.42 7.21
C GLY A 169 15.95 -13.76 8.29
N ASN A 170 14.65 -13.75 7.99
CA ASN A 170 13.62 -13.68 9.04
C ASN A 170 12.34 -14.50 8.75
N GLU A 171 12.42 -15.81 8.93
CA GLU A 171 11.22 -16.69 8.87
C GLU A 171 10.28 -16.51 10.08
N ASP A 172 10.79 -16.01 11.22
CA ASP A 172 9.98 -15.75 12.42
C ASP A 172 10.07 -14.29 12.89
N ILE A 173 9.47 -13.39 12.11
CA ILE A 173 9.37 -11.97 12.48
C ILE A 173 8.45 -11.82 13.70
N GLN A 174 8.96 -11.11 14.71
CA GLN A 174 8.24 -10.66 15.89
C GLN A 174 7.91 -9.16 15.78
N PRO A 175 6.89 -8.64 16.49
CA PRO A 175 6.44 -7.24 16.33
C PRO A 175 7.54 -6.17 16.42
N PRO A 176 8.52 -6.22 17.37
CA PRO A 176 9.57 -5.20 17.45
C PRO A 176 10.48 -5.19 16.22
N HIS A 177 10.71 -6.35 15.60
CA HIS A 177 11.55 -6.45 14.40
C HIS A 177 10.86 -5.86 13.18
N LEU A 178 9.52 -5.96 13.09
CA LEU A 178 8.76 -5.44 11.95
C LEU A 178 8.91 -3.91 11.82
N GLU A 179 8.86 -3.19 12.94
CA GLU A 179 9.14 -1.76 12.98
C GLU A 179 10.56 -1.43 12.53
N GLU A 180 11.56 -2.10 13.12
CA GLU A 180 12.97 -1.86 12.78
C GLU A 180 13.20 -2.07 11.28
N PHE A 181 12.65 -3.15 10.72
CA PHE A 181 12.74 -3.42 9.29
C PHE A 181 12.00 -2.39 8.45
N ALA A 182 10.79 -1.99 8.85
CA ALA A 182 10.04 -0.95 8.16
C ALA A 182 10.83 0.36 8.12
N LEU A 183 11.42 0.78 9.24
CA LEU A 183 12.25 1.99 9.30
C LEU A 183 13.54 1.80 8.51
N ARG A 184 14.22 0.66 8.61
CA ARG A 184 15.46 0.38 7.85
C ARG A 184 15.25 0.39 6.34
N VAL A 185 14.19 -0.25 5.86
CA VAL A 185 13.92 -0.41 4.42
C VAL A 185 13.33 0.88 3.84
N MET A 186 12.47 1.56 4.61
CA MET A 186 11.66 2.66 4.10
C MET A 186 12.18 4.04 4.52
N THR A 187 13.16 4.17 5.41
CA THR A 187 13.84 5.45 5.72
C THR A 187 15.33 5.36 5.36
N ASN A 188 16.02 6.48 5.12
CA ASN A 188 17.49 6.40 5.06
C ASN A 188 18.11 6.51 6.44
N ARG A 189 19.34 5.97 6.52
CA ARG A 189 20.24 6.00 7.68
C ARG A 189 20.46 7.40 8.29
N ASP A 190 20.21 8.48 7.54
CA ASP A 190 20.38 9.86 8.01
C ASP A 190 19.08 10.52 8.52
N GLY A 191 18.00 9.76 8.70
CA GLY A 191 16.72 10.25 9.25
C GLY A 191 15.89 11.14 8.31
N ASN A 192 16.48 11.60 7.20
CA ASN A 192 15.76 12.14 6.04
C ASN A 192 15.40 11.01 5.08
N ASN A 193 14.45 11.25 4.16
CA ASN A 193 13.61 10.24 3.53
C ASN A 193 13.86 10.00 2.02
N PRO A 194 15.04 9.55 1.61
CA PRO A 194 15.66 9.78 0.31
C PRO A 194 15.38 8.65 -0.68
N LEU A 195 15.06 7.44 -0.20
CA LEU A 195 14.72 6.32 -1.09
C LEU A 195 13.46 6.64 -1.92
N PHE A 196 12.47 7.27 -1.30
CA PHE A 196 11.25 7.72 -1.98
C PHE A 196 11.38 9.13 -2.56
N TYR A 197 12.06 10.05 -1.86
CA TYR A 197 12.23 11.44 -2.31
C TYR A 197 13.00 11.55 -3.63
N ASP A 198 13.98 10.68 -3.88
CA ASP A 198 14.70 10.64 -5.16
C ASP A 198 13.81 10.12 -6.29
N ILE A 199 12.95 9.14 -6.00
CA ILE A 199 11.98 8.56 -6.97
C ILE A 199 10.88 9.58 -7.32
N THR A 200 10.39 10.36 -6.34
CA THR A 200 9.31 11.33 -6.58
C THR A 200 9.78 12.69 -7.10
N ARG A 201 11.07 13.04 -6.99
CA ARG A 201 11.66 14.24 -7.63
C ARG A 201 11.71 14.13 -9.15
N ALA A 202 11.80 12.92 -9.69
CA ALA A 202 11.80 12.68 -11.14
C ALA A 202 10.41 12.87 -11.78
N ILE A 203 9.36 12.96 -10.97
CA ILE A 203 7.99 13.20 -11.45
C ILE A 203 7.81 14.71 -11.63
N PRO A 204 7.43 15.18 -12.83
CA PRO A 204 7.28 16.61 -13.11
C PRO A 204 6.41 17.29 -12.06
N GLN A 205 6.97 18.30 -11.40
CA GLN A 205 6.21 19.15 -10.49
C GLN A 205 5.16 19.90 -11.32
N ARG A 206 3.91 19.44 -11.31
CA ARG A 206 2.81 20.35 -11.64
C ARG A 206 2.72 21.35 -10.50
N ARG A 207 2.93 22.63 -10.82
CA ARG A 207 2.82 23.76 -9.89
C ARG A 207 1.46 23.67 -9.19
N THR A 208 1.46 23.30 -7.93
CA THR A 208 0.29 23.32 -7.05
C THR A 208 0.53 24.42 -6.01
N VAL A 209 -0.57 24.94 -5.43
CA VAL A 209 -0.52 25.98 -4.40
C VAL A 209 -0.13 25.40 -3.03
N GLU A 210 -0.25 24.08 -2.85
CA GLU A 210 -0.03 23.38 -1.58
C GLU A 210 1.37 22.75 -1.47
N ALA A 211 1.99 22.89 -0.30
CA ALA A 211 3.29 22.29 -0.02
C ALA A 211 3.18 20.77 0.20
N ARG A 212 4.15 20.00 -0.29
CA ARG A 212 4.32 18.60 0.09
C ARG A 212 4.86 18.55 1.53
N ILE A 213 4.26 17.73 2.40
CA ILE A 213 4.80 17.50 3.75
C ILE A 213 5.99 16.52 3.72
N GLY A 214 6.20 15.83 2.59
CA GLY A 214 7.07 14.67 2.53
C GLY A 214 6.35 13.44 3.07
N ILE A 215 7.11 12.46 3.55
CA ILE A 215 6.52 11.18 3.97
C ILE A 215 5.71 11.41 5.24
N SER A 216 4.45 11.02 5.16
CA SER A 216 3.45 11.20 6.21
C SER A 216 3.10 9.89 6.89
N SER A 217 3.40 8.73 6.28
CA SER A 217 3.25 7.45 6.97
C SER A 217 4.12 6.33 6.40
N THR A 218 4.52 5.42 7.28
CA THR A 218 5.12 4.13 6.96
C THR A 218 4.23 3.03 7.51
N THR A 219 3.84 2.07 6.68
CA THR A 219 3.05 0.89 7.07
C THR A 219 3.88 -0.36 6.81
N ALA A 220 3.83 -1.33 7.72
CA ALA A 220 4.34 -2.66 7.49
C ALA A 220 3.32 -3.72 7.94
N LEU A 221 3.22 -4.79 7.17
CA LEU A 221 2.26 -5.87 7.36
C LEU A 221 2.97 -7.20 7.12
N VAL A 222 2.83 -8.12 8.06
CA VAL A 222 3.21 -9.52 7.91
C VAL A 222 1.98 -10.37 8.12
N VAL A 223 1.79 -11.36 7.27
CA VAL A 223 0.83 -12.46 7.42
C VAL A 223 1.58 -13.76 7.23
N LYS A 224 1.53 -14.63 8.23
CA LYS A 224 2.15 -15.95 8.23
C LYS A 224 1.19 -16.98 7.60
N PRO A 225 1.69 -18.13 7.10
CA PRO A 225 0.84 -19.17 6.49
C PRO A 225 -0.27 -19.72 7.39
N ASN A 226 -0.09 -19.63 8.71
CA ASN A 226 -1.07 -20.04 9.71
C ASN A 226 -2.16 -18.99 9.98
N GLY A 227 -2.16 -17.85 9.29
CA GLY A 227 -3.14 -16.78 9.47
C GLY A 227 -2.74 -15.73 10.53
N ASP A 228 -1.66 -15.94 11.28
CA ASP A 228 -1.17 -14.94 12.24
C ASP A 228 -0.60 -13.73 11.51
N GLY A 229 -0.95 -12.55 12.02
CA GLY A 229 -0.64 -11.28 11.41
C GLY A 229 0.01 -10.30 12.37
N LEU A 230 0.97 -9.54 11.84
CA LEU A 230 1.58 -8.39 12.49
C LEU A 230 1.35 -7.16 11.64
N PHE A 231 0.96 -6.06 12.27
CA PHE A 231 0.76 -4.80 11.60
C PHE A 231 1.48 -3.70 12.38
N TYR A 232 2.24 -2.88 11.67
CA TYR A 232 2.88 -1.69 12.19
C TYR A 232 2.52 -0.50 11.31
N LYS A 233 2.21 0.64 11.92
CA LYS A 233 2.13 1.91 11.20
C LYS A 233 2.67 3.03 12.04
N ARG A 234 3.46 3.87 11.38
CA ARG A 234 3.89 5.17 11.85
C ARG A 234 3.23 6.24 10.99
N ALA A 235 2.63 7.25 11.59
CA ALA A 235 1.99 8.37 10.88
C ALA A 235 2.34 9.71 11.52
N LEU A 236 2.52 10.74 10.69
CA LEU A 236 2.78 12.10 11.13
C LEU A 236 1.43 12.81 11.37
N ALA A 237 1.19 13.24 12.61
CA ALA A 237 0.01 13.99 13.02
C ALA A 237 0.43 15.16 13.89
N ASN A 238 -0.03 16.38 13.56
CA ASN A 238 0.33 17.62 14.29
C ASN A 238 1.84 17.79 14.51
N SER A 239 2.65 17.49 13.48
CA SER A 239 4.12 17.53 13.51
C SER A 239 4.80 16.52 14.45
N GLU A 240 4.05 15.58 15.02
CA GLU A 240 4.57 14.49 15.83
C GLU A 240 4.35 13.14 15.14
N TRP A 241 5.30 12.24 15.30
CA TRP A 241 5.18 10.87 14.79
C TRP A 241 4.46 10.00 15.82
N ILE A 242 3.43 9.30 15.37
CA ILE A 242 2.65 8.37 16.18
C ILE A 242 2.82 6.97 15.60
N ASP A 243 3.29 6.06 16.45
CA ASP A 243 3.53 4.65 16.13
C ASP A 243 2.44 3.77 16.72
N LYS A 244 1.98 2.79 15.95
CA LYS A 244 1.05 1.76 16.40
C LYS A 244 1.46 0.38 15.91
N ARG A 245 1.28 -0.60 16.78
CA ARG A 245 1.56 -2.02 16.54
C ARG A 245 0.32 -2.81 16.91
N GLU A 246 -0.05 -3.76 16.06
CA GLU A 246 -1.20 -4.63 16.26
C GLU A 246 -0.82 -6.05 15.87
N THR A 247 -1.32 -7.02 16.62
CA THR A 247 -1.30 -8.43 16.24
C THR A 247 -2.72 -8.88 15.95
N PHE A 248 -2.91 -9.73 14.97
CA PHE A 248 -4.23 -10.22 14.59
C PHE A 248 -4.15 -11.66 14.07
N HIS A 249 -5.31 -12.27 13.90
CA HIS A 249 -5.45 -13.57 13.27
C HIS A 249 -6.50 -13.45 12.17
N ILE A 250 -6.25 -14.10 11.04
CA ILE A 250 -7.23 -14.24 9.96
C ILE A 250 -8.26 -15.28 10.41
N ASP A 251 -9.54 -14.92 10.40
CA ASP A 251 -10.64 -15.84 10.73
C ASP A 251 -10.56 -17.11 9.87
N ASP A 252 -11.09 -18.24 10.32
CA ASP A 252 -11.12 -19.50 9.54
C ASP A 252 -11.94 -19.41 8.24
#